data_AF-A0A839W2E3-F1
#
_entry.id   AF-A0A839W2E3-F1
#
_cell.length_a   1.000
_cell.length_b   1.000
_cell.length_c   1.000
_cell.angle_alpha   90.00
_cell.angle_beta   90.00
_cell.angle_gamma   90.00
#
_symmetry.space_group_name_H-M   'P 1'
#
loop_
_entity.id
_entity.type
_entity.pdbx_description
1 polymer ?
#
loop_
_entity_poly.entity_id
_entity_poly.type
_entity_poly.pdbx_seq_one_letter_code
_entity_poly.pdbx_strand_id
1 'polypeptide(L)' 'MATATFRIIRHADGSVFFEDRTITLAEAQIIINDAIARGDLEVGSFLRIDGEELVVEREIAG' A
#
# COMPACT_ATOMS: atom_id res chain seq x y z
N MET A 1 -4.52 -3.69 -23.00
CA MET A 1 -4.66 -4.11 -21.59
C MET A 1 -4.84 -2.85 -20.77
N ALA A 2 -5.88 -2.77 -19.94
CA ALA A 2 -6.08 -1.61 -19.07
C ALA A 2 -5.25 -1.80 -17.79
N THR A 3 -4.53 -0.76 -17.37
CA THR A 3 -3.78 -0.76 -16.10
C THR A 3 -4.76 -0.66 -14.94
N ALA A 4 -4.66 -1.56 -13.95
CA ALA A 4 -5.47 -1.47 -12.74
C ALA A 4 -5.13 -0.19 -11.95
N THR A 5 -6.16 0.46 -11.43
CA THR A 5 -6.04 1.70 -10.67
C THR A 5 -6.78 1.58 -9.35
N PHE A 6 -6.24 2.21 -8.32
CA PHE A 6 -6.70 2.15 -6.95
C PHE A 6 -6.87 3.56 -6.40
N ARG A 7 -7.81 3.76 -5.48
CA ARG A 7 -8.04 5.07 -4.85
C ARG A 7 -7.58 5.12 -3.40
N ILE A 8 -7.57 3.96 -2.74
CA ILE A 8 -7.32 3.83 -1.31
C ILE A 8 -6.26 2.76 -1.09
N ILE A 9 -5.33 3.05 -0.18
CA ILE A 9 -4.48 2.04 0.45
C ILE A 9 -4.86 2.00 1.93
N ARG A 10 -5.12 0.81 2.47
CA ARG A 10 -5.43 0.59 3.89
C ARG A 10 -4.30 -0.15 4.58
N HIS A 11 -4.21 -0.05 5.90
CA HIS A 11 -3.46 -1.00 6.71
C HIS A 11 -4.27 -2.28 6.93
N ALA A 12 -3.59 -3.35 7.33
CA ALA A 12 -4.23 -4.62 7.71
C ALA A 12 -5.28 -4.49 8.82
N ASP A 13 -5.20 -3.44 9.67
CA ASP A 13 -6.19 -3.13 10.70
C ASP A 13 -7.43 -2.37 10.18
N GLY A 14 -7.47 -2.06 8.89
CA GLY A 14 -8.55 -1.36 8.20
C GLY A 14 -8.42 0.16 8.17
N SER A 15 -7.45 0.74 8.89
CA SER A 15 -7.18 2.18 8.86
C SER A 15 -6.67 2.63 7.49
N VAL A 16 -6.97 3.87 7.11
CA VAL A 16 -6.56 4.42 5.81
C VAL A 16 -5.10 4.87 5.87
N PHE A 17 -4.27 4.32 5.00
CA PHE A 17 -2.88 4.73 4.82
C PHE A 17 -2.77 5.84 3.76
N PHE A 18 -3.54 5.73 2.68
CA PHE A 18 -3.55 6.70 1.58
C PHE A 18 -4.95 6.81 0.96
N GLU A 19 -5.47 8.02 0.81
CA GLU A 19 -6.74 8.33 0.13
C GLU A 19 -6.70 9.78 -0.41
N ASP A 20 -5.93 10.01 -1.47
CA ASP A 20 -5.83 11.34 -2.10
C ASP A 20 -6.30 11.31 -3.56
N ARG A 21 -5.55 10.62 -4.42
CA ARG A 21 -5.82 10.51 -5.86
C ARG A 21 -5.89 9.05 -6.30
N THR A 22 -6.51 8.83 -7.46
CA THR A 22 -6.40 7.53 -8.16
C THR A 22 -4.95 7.30 -8.57
N ILE A 23 -4.41 6.16 -8.18
CA ILE A 23 -3.03 5.74 -8.42
C ILE A 23 -2.97 4.37 -9.08
N THR A 24 -1.90 4.11 -9.80
CA THR A 24 -1.56 2.78 -10.31
C THR A 24 -0.88 1.92 -9.23
N LEU A 25 -0.78 0.61 -9.45
CA LEU A 25 0.00 -0.27 -8.57
C LEU A 25 1.47 0.17 -8.45
N ALA A 26 2.06 0.65 -9.54
CA ALA A 26 3.43 1.14 -9.55
C ALA A 26 3.61 2.40 -8.67
N GLU A 27 2.65 3.33 -8.73
CA GLU A 27 2.64 4.50 -7.85
C GLU A 27 2.44 4.10 -6.39
N ALA A 28 1.54 3.15 -6.11
CA ALA A 28 1.36 2.62 -4.76
C ALA A 28 2.67 2.02 -4.20
N GLN A 29 3.41 1.28 -5.03
CA GLN A 29 4.71 0.72 -4.65
C GLN A 29 5.73 1.80 -4.30
N ILE A 30 5.75 2.91 -5.05
CA ILE A 30 6.63 4.05 -4.75
C ILE A 30 6.22 4.69 -3.41
N ILE A 31 4.93 4.88 -3.19
CA ILE A 31 4.40 5.48 -1.95
C ILE A 31 4.82 4.65 -0.73
N ILE A 32 4.62 3.32 -0.75
CA ILE A 32 5.00 2.49 0.40
C ILE A 32 6.51 2.47 0.61
N ASN A 33 7.32 2.47 -0.45
CA ASN A 33 8.77 2.48 -0.34
C ASN A 33 9.27 3.81 0.27
N ASP A 34 8.68 4.94 -0.11
CA ASP A 34 9.01 6.25 0.47
C ASP A 34 8.62 6.31 1.95
N ALA A 35 7.45 5.76 2.32
CA ALA A 35 7.02 5.66 3.71
C ALA A 35 7.93 4.76 4.56
N ILE A 36 8.40 3.63 4.02
CA ILE A 36 9.40 2.78 4.69
C ILE A 36 10.72 3.56 4.86
N ALA A 37 11.16 4.30 3.84
CA ALA A 37 12.38 5.09 3.90
C ALA A 37 12.31 6.25 4.92
N ARG A 38 11.11 6.80 5.14
CA ARG A 38 10.85 7.84 6.15
C ARG A 38 10.65 7.29 7.56
N GLY A 39 10.40 5.98 7.70
CA GLY A 39 10.07 5.32 8.97
C GLY A 39 8.59 5.39 9.35
N ASP A 40 7.72 5.79 8.42
CA ASP A 40 6.26 5.79 8.61
C ASP A 40 5.67 4.37 8.50
N LEU A 41 6.36 3.49 7.76
CA LEU A 41 6.07 2.05 7.68
C LEU A 41 7.29 1.23 8.14
N GLU A 42 7.01 0.05 8.70
CA GLU A 42 8.05 -0.89 9.12
C GLU A 42 8.76 -1.50 7.90
N VAL A 43 10.08 -1.73 8.01
CA VAL A 43 10.84 -2.50 7.02
C VAL A 43 10.24 -3.91 6.93
N GLY A 44 9.95 -4.37 5.71
CA GLY A 44 9.20 -5.62 5.48
C GLY A 44 7.71 -5.39 5.24
N SER A 45 7.24 -4.15 5.24
CA SER A 45 5.89 -3.82 4.76
C SER A 45 5.77 -4.03 3.25
N PHE A 46 4.66 -4.61 2.80
CA PHE A 46 4.39 -4.89 1.39
C PHE A 46 2.92 -4.64 1.04
N LEU A 47 2.66 -4.45 -0.25
CA LEU A 47 1.30 -4.30 -0.76
C LEU A 47 0.69 -5.66 -1.08
N ARG A 48 -0.52 -5.89 -0.58
CA ARG A 48 -1.41 -6.97 -0.99
C ARG A 48 -2.63 -6.38 -1.69
N ILE A 49 -3.05 -7.00 -2.78
CA ILE A 49 -4.32 -6.69 -3.44
C ILE A 49 -5.42 -7.48 -2.74
N ASP A 50 -6.45 -6.80 -2.27
CA ASP A 50 -7.65 -7.40 -1.66
C ASP A 50 -8.90 -6.97 -2.43
N GLY A 51 -9.31 -7.80 -3.38
CA GLY A 51 -10.39 -7.46 -4.31
C GLY A 51 -10.04 -6.21 -5.14
N GLU A 52 -10.73 -5.10 -4.87
CA GLU A 52 -10.54 -3.80 -5.53
C GLU A 52 -9.70 -2.82 -4.70
N GLU A 53 -9.24 -3.22 -3.51
CA GLU A 53 -8.47 -2.40 -2.59
C GLU A 53 -7.00 -2.83 -2.51
N LEU A 54 -6.15 -1.89 -2.10
CA LEU A 54 -4.76 -2.17 -1.71
C LEU A 54 -4.63 -2.15 -0.20
N VAL A 55 -3.96 -3.15 0.34
CA VAL A 55 -3.68 -3.30 1.76
C VAL A 55 -2.18 -3.35 1.99
N VAL A 56 -1.67 -2.54 2.92
CA VAL A 56 -0.32 -2.66 3.45
C VAL A 56 -0.35 -3.68 4.57
N GLU A 57 0.42 -4.75 4.37
CA GLU A 57 0.72 -5.74 5.38
C GLU A 57 2.20 -5.67 5.75
N ARG A 58 2.55 -6.29 6.88
CA ARG A 58 3.93 -6.45 7.31
C ARG A 58 4.29 -7.91 7.33
N GLU A 59 5.51 -8.23 6.90
CA GLU A 59 6.08 -9.55 7.13
C GLU A 59 6.34 -9.72 8.63
N ILE A 60 5.54 -10.56 9.29
CA ILE A 60 5.76 -10.91 10.69
C ILE A 60 6.89 -11.93 10.70
N ALA A 61 8.10 -11.51 11.05
CA ALA A 61 9.19 -12.45 11.34
C ALA A 61 8.75 -13.33 12.52
N GLY A 62 8.45 -14.60 12.23
CA GLY A 62 8.17 -15.62 13.25
C GLY A 62 9.42 -16.01 14.03
#